data_AF-A0A2M7QYE9-F1
#
_entry.id   AF-A0A2M7QYE9-F1
#
_cell.length_a   1.000
_cell.length_b   1.000
_cell.length_c   1.000
_cell.angle_alpha   90.00
_cell.angle_beta   90.00
_cell.angle_gamma   90.00
#
_symmetry.space_group_name_H-M   'P 1'
#
loop_
_entity.id
_entity.type
_entity.pdbx_description
1 polymer ?
#
loop_
_entity_poly.entity_id
_entity_poly.type
_entity_poly.pdbx_seq_one_letter_code
_entity_poly.pdbx_strand_id
1 'polypeptide(L)'
;YFALFQIKESFLAQNFSIKFEASTRIGDISWKKGEDFDLTVLSSRVTPLTVLAQVATLERIKKDKLSINPKRVRDIFDLWFIDQKLGGNSSINFQGFDPKVVKREMHKFLPKNERAMLKSWLPQE
;
A
#
# COMPACT_ATOMS: atom_id res chain seq x y z
N TYR A 1 11.56 -0.17 15.73
CA TYR A 1 11.17 -1.16 16.73
C TYR A 1 10.52 -2.35 16.07
N PHE A 2 10.85 -3.56 16.51
CA PHE A 2 10.29 -4.81 16.02
C PHE A 2 9.86 -5.63 17.24
N ALA A 3 8.68 -6.24 17.16
CA ALA A 3 8.20 -7.23 18.11
C ALA A 3 7.42 -8.32 17.37
N LEU A 4 7.51 -9.55 17.88
CA LEU A 4 6.74 -10.68 17.39
C LEU A 4 6.03 -11.32 18.58
N PHE A 5 4.71 -11.26 18.58
CA PHE A 5 3.88 -11.91 19.60
C PHE A 5 3.42 -13.25 19.05
N GLN A 6 3.83 -14.35 19.69
CA GLN A 6 3.40 -15.69 19.33
C GLN A 6 2.32 -16.13 20.31
N ILE A 7 1.14 -16.46 19.81
CA ILE A 7 -0.03 -16.75 20.64
C ILE A 7 -0.40 -18.22 20.44
N LYS A 8 -0.35 -18.96 21.55
CA LYS A 8 -0.65 -20.39 21.62
C LYS A 8 -1.51 -20.62 22.86
N GLU A 9 -2.82 -20.67 22.63
CA GLU A 9 -3.81 -20.89 23.69
C GLU A 9 -4.57 -22.19 23.43
N SER A 10 -4.91 -22.91 24.50
CA SER A 10 -5.60 -24.21 24.41
C SER A 10 -7.00 -24.12 23.80
N PHE A 11 -7.65 -22.95 23.89
CA PHE A 11 -8.98 -22.70 23.34
C PHE A 11 -8.98 -22.20 21.89
N LEU A 12 -7.81 -21.90 21.31
CA LEU A 12 -7.70 -21.47 19.92
C LEU A 12 -7.50 -22.67 19.00
N ALA A 13 -8.29 -22.74 17.93
CA ALA A 13 -8.18 -23.82 16.93
C ALA A 13 -6.83 -23.80 16.17
N GLN A 14 -6.21 -22.63 16.05
CA GLN A 14 -4.93 -22.45 15.35
C GLN A 14 -4.07 -21.42 16.07
N ASN A 15 -2.80 -21.76 16.26
CA ASN A 15 -1.79 -20.82 16.75
C ASN A 15 -1.54 -19.74 15.70
N PHE A 16 -1.36 -18.50 16.13
CA PHE A 16 -1.04 -17.40 15.23
C PHE A 16 0.05 -16.51 15.81
N SER A 17 0.60 -15.63 14.98
CA SER A 17 1.60 -14.66 15.42
C SER A 17 1.26 -13.28 14.89
N ILE A 18 1.47 -12.27 15.74
CA ILE A 18 1.29 -10.87 15.39
C ILE A 18 2.69 -10.26 15.26
N LYS A 19 3.05 -9.86 14.04
CA LYS A 19 4.27 -9.11 13.77
C LYS A 19 3.99 -7.62 13.92
N PHE A 20 4.70 -6.97 14.82
CA PHE A 20 4.65 -5.53 15.02
C PHE A 20 5.97 -4.90 14.56
N GLU A 21 5.87 -3.94 13.65
CA GLU A 21 6.99 -3.10 13.22
C GLU A 21 6.57 -1.64 13.38
N ALA A 22 7.32 -0.90 14.20
CA ALA A 22 7.16 0.54 14.34
C ALA A 22 8.42 1.27 13.86
N SER A 23 8.22 2.13 12.87
CA SER A 23 9.22 3.10 12.43
C SER A 23 8.89 4.45 13.06
N THR A 24 9.75 4.92 13.96
CA THR A 24 9.66 6.28 14.49
C THR A 24 10.42 7.21 13.56
N ARG A 25 9.72 8.20 12.99
CA ARG A 25 10.36 9.24 12.20
C ARG A 25 10.69 10.40 13.12
N ILE A 26 11.98 10.74 13.22
CA ILE A 26 12.42 11.98 13.86
C ILE A 26 12.25 13.08 12.79
N GLY A 27 11.27 13.96 12.97
CA GLY A 27 11.05 15.07 12.06
C GLY A 27 9.93 15.98 12.56
N ASP A 28 10.06 17.28 12.28
CA ASP A 28 9.19 18.38 12.75
C ASP A 28 7.76 18.37 12.18
N ILE A 29 7.32 17.25 11.60
CA ILE A 29 5.99 17.14 11.00
C ILE A 29 5.03 16.67 12.08
N SER A 30 4.37 17.62 12.74
CA SER A 30 3.21 17.31 13.58
C SER A 30 2.12 16.68 12.71
N TRP A 31 1.76 15.44 13.02
CA TRP A 31 0.63 14.77 12.40
C TRP A 31 -0.65 15.33 13.00
N LYS A 32 -1.58 15.77 12.15
CA LYS A 32 -2.87 16.32 12.57
C LYS A 32 -4.00 15.34 12.30
N LYS A 33 -4.81 15.09 13.32
CA LYS A 33 -6.03 14.27 13.20
C LYS A 33 -7.04 14.99 12.29
N GLY A 34 -7.69 14.26 11.38
CA GLY A 34 -8.62 14.82 10.39
C GLY A 34 -7.95 15.41 9.15
N GLU A 35 -6.61 15.47 9.11
CA GLU A 35 -5.83 15.92 7.94
C GLU A 35 -4.85 14.81 7.51
N ASP A 36 -3.96 14.41 8.42
CA ASP A 36 -2.93 13.40 8.14
C ASP A 36 -3.38 11.97 8.50
N PHE A 37 -4.29 11.82 9.46
CA PHE A 37 -4.78 10.51 9.91
C PHE A 37 -6.17 10.58 10.54
N ASP A 38 -6.89 9.47 10.47
CA ASP A 38 -8.22 9.30 11.07
C ASP A 38 -8.42 7.90 11.65
N LEU A 39 -9.36 7.81 12.60
CA LEU A 39 -9.75 6.56 13.22
C LEU A 39 -10.67 5.79 12.26
N THR A 40 -10.18 4.68 11.72
CA THR A 40 -10.87 3.90 10.69
C THR A 40 -10.99 2.43 11.09
N VAL A 41 -12.10 1.80 10.71
CA VAL A 41 -12.27 0.34 10.81
C VAL A 41 -11.62 -0.32 9.59
N LEU A 42 -10.59 -1.12 9.85
CA LEU A 42 -9.91 -1.94 8.86
C LEU A 42 -10.52 -3.35 8.86
N SER A 43 -10.92 -3.81 7.67
CA SER A 43 -11.41 -5.17 7.44
C SER A 43 -10.85 -5.71 6.13
N SER A 44 -10.87 -7.04 5.96
CA SER A 44 -10.35 -7.68 4.76
C SER A 44 -11.17 -8.92 4.43
N ARG A 45 -11.28 -9.25 3.13
CA ARG A 45 -12.00 -10.46 2.69
C ARG A 45 -11.26 -11.76 2.99
N VAL A 46 -9.96 -11.68 3.29
CA VAL A 46 -9.10 -12.86 3.51
C VAL A 46 -8.81 -13.13 4.98
N THR A 47 -9.34 -12.32 5.89
CA THR A 47 -9.24 -12.54 7.34
C THR A 47 -10.53 -12.10 8.03
N PRO A 48 -11.04 -12.85 9.02
CA PRO A 48 -12.22 -12.45 9.79
C PRO A 48 -11.91 -11.31 10.78
N LEU A 49 -10.64 -10.91 10.92
CA LEU A 49 -10.24 -9.86 11.85
C LEU A 49 -10.69 -8.48 11.35
N THR A 50 -11.34 -7.74 12.25
CA THR A 50 -11.70 -6.33 12.06
C THR A 50 -11.02 -5.52 13.15
N VAL A 51 -10.30 -4.46 12.76
CA VAL A 51 -9.45 -3.67 13.67
C VAL A 51 -9.82 -2.20 13.57
N LEU A 52 -10.04 -1.54 14.71
CA LEU A 52 -10.16 -0.08 14.78
C LEU A 52 -8.77 0.52 15.02
N ALA A 53 -8.29 1.34 14.09
CA ALA A 53 -6.93 1.90 14.14
C ALA A 53 -6.88 3.35 13.65
N GLN A 54 -5.89 4.10 14.13
CA GLN A 54 -5.52 5.39 13.54
C GLN A 54 -4.75 5.11 12.24
N VAL A 55 -5.30 5.53 11.11
CA VAL A 55 -4.76 5.24 9.78
C VAL A 55 -4.49 6.55 9.06
N ALA A 56 -3.37 6.62 8.33
CA ALA A 56 -3.06 7.77 7.50
C ALA A 56 -4.13 8.00 6.43
N THR A 57 -4.48 9.26 6.17
CA THR A 57 -5.40 9.63 5.08
C THR A 57 -4.78 9.32 3.73
N LEU A 58 -5.62 9.17 2.69
CA LEU A 58 -5.13 8.89 1.34
C LEU A 58 -4.24 10.02 0.81
N GLU A 59 -4.59 11.26 1.12
CA GLU A 59 -3.84 12.49 0.83
C GLU A 59 -2.45 12.43 1.46
N ARG A 60 -2.38 12.00 2.72
CA ARG A 60 -1.10 11.87 3.41
C ARG A 60 -0.24 10.75 2.82
N ILE A 61 -0.85 9.59 2.55
CA ILE A 61 -0.14 8.47 1.90
C ILE A 61 0.37 8.90 0.52
N LYS A 62 -0.43 9.64 -0.25
CA LYS A 62 -0.02 10.21 -1.55
C LYS A 62 1.20 11.11 -1.40
N LYS A 63 1.18 12.05 -0.45
CA LYS A 63 2.31 12.96 -0.16
C LYS A 63 3.58 12.18 0.19
N ASP A 64 3.48 11.19 1.07
CA ASP A 64 4.60 10.35 1.44
C ASP A 64 5.13 9.55 0.23
N LYS A 65 4.24 9.00 -0.61
CA LYS A 65 4.61 8.30 -1.85
C LYS A 65 5.27 9.21 -2.88
N LEU A 66 4.84 10.47 -3.00
CA LEU A 66 5.45 11.46 -3.88
C LEU A 66 6.88 11.82 -3.45
N SER A 67 7.18 11.75 -2.15
CA SER A 67 8.54 12.04 -1.64
C SER A 67 9.60 10.97 -1.95
N ILE A 68 9.19 9.74 -2.31
CA ILE A 68 10.13 8.63 -2.55
C ILE A 68 10.95 8.86 -3.81
N ASN A 69 12.28 8.75 -3.72
CA ASN A 69 13.20 8.81 -4.85
C ASN A 69 14.39 7.85 -4.62
N PRO A 70 14.79 7.01 -5.60
CA PRO A 70 14.11 6.76 -6.87
C PRO A 70 12.77 6.04 -6.68
N LYS A 71 11.83 6.27 -7.60
CA LYS A 71 10.53 5.56 -7.58
C LYS A 71 10.75 4.08 -7.85
N ARG A 72 9.95 3.22 -7.21
CA ARG A 72 9.82 1.80 -7.59
C ARG A 72 8.54 1.63 -8.41
N VAL A 73 8.48 0.56 -9.19
CA VAL A 73 7.27 0.18 -9.97
C VAL A 73 6.01 0.18 -9.10
N ARG A 74 6.08 -0.34 -7.87
CA ARG A 74 4.95 -0.31 -6.92
C ARG A 74 4.52 1.11 -6.58
N ASP A 75 5.45 2.03 -6.38
CA ASP A 75 5.12 3.40 -5.98
C ASP A 75 4.35 4.14 -7.09
N ILE A 76 4.64 3.84 -8.37
CA ILE A 76 3.88 4.36 -9.51
C ILE A 76 2.45 3.83 -9.52
N PHE A 77 2.29 2.52 -9.34
CA PHE A 77 0.96 1.90 -9.26
C PHE A 77 0.14 2.41 -8.07
N ASP A 78 0.76 2.49 -6.89
CA ASP A 78 0.11 2.97 -5.67
C ASP A 78 -0.37 4.42 -5.84
N LEU A 79 0.46 5.29 -6.44
CA LEU A 79 0.08 6.68 -6.72
C LEU A 79 -1.11 6.78 -7.67
N TRP A 80 -1.09 6.03 -8.77
CA TRP A 80 -2.22 5.96 -9.70
C TRP A 80 -3.50 5.48 -8.99
N PHE A 81 -3.40 4.41 -8.19
CA PHE A 81 -4.55 3.85 -7.48
C PHE A 81 -5.12 4.81 -6.42
N ILE A 82 -4.25 5.48 -5.65
CA ILE A 82 -4.66 6.49 -4.68
C ILE A 82 -5.36 7.66 -5.39
N ASP A 83 -4.84 8.11 -6.53
CA ASP A 83 -5.45 9.18 -7.30
C ASP A 83 -6.84 8.80 -7.82
N GLN A 84 -7.03 7.57 -8.30
CA GLN A 84 -8.37 7.07 -8.65
C GLN A 84 -9.32 7.09 -7.45
N LYS A 85 -8.83 6.73 -6.24
CA LYS A 85 -9.65 6.76 -5.02
C LYS A 85 -10.01 8.16 -4.55
N LEU A 86 -9.16 9.14 -4.84
CA LEU A 86 -9.41 10.56 -4.56
C LEU A 86 -10.25 11.24 -5.66
N GLY A 87 -10.74 10.50 -6.66
CA GLY A 87 -11.53 11.03 -7.77
C GLY A 87 -10.71 11.76 -8.84
N GLY A 88 -9.39 11.56 -8.86
CA GLY A 88 -8.49 12.11 -9.87
C GLY A 88 -8.41 11.26 -11.15
N ASN A 89 -7.93 11.89 -12.23
CA ASN A 89 -7.77 11.26 -13.55
C ASN A 89 -6.30 11.06 -13.94
N SER A 90 -5.44 10.74 -12.97
CA SER A 90 -4.01 10.51 -13.24
C SER A 90 -3.80 9.35 -14.22
N SER A 91 -2.99 9.56 -15.25
CA SER A 91 -2.50 8.47 -16.10
C SER A 91 -1.31 7.79 -15.43
N ILE A 92 -1.25 6.47 -15.55
CA ILE A 92 -0.10 5.70 -15.09
C ILE A 92 0.99 5.74 -16.16
N ASN A 93 2.24 6.00 -15.74
CA ASN A 93 3.37 6.06 -16.64
C ASN A 93 4.59 5.37 -16.01
N PHE A 94 5.06 4.29 -16.65
CA PHE A 94 6.26 3.54 -16.25
C PHE A 94 7.50 3.91 -17.07
N GLN A 95 7.52 5.09 -17.70
CA GLN A 95 8.70 5.58 -18.42
C GLN A 95 9.96 5.54 -17.55
N GLY A 96 11.05 5.01 -18.11
CA GLY A 96 12.31 4.81 -17.40
C GLY A 96 12.44 3.48 -16.64
N PHE A 97 11.39 2.65 -16.56
CA PHE A 97 11.48 1.29 -16.03
C PHE A 97 11.61 0.25 -17.13
N ASP A 98 12.34 -0.84 -16.86
CA ASP A 98 12.38 -2.01 -17.74
C ASP A 98 10.97 -2.66 -17.83
N PRO A 99 10.38 -2.78 -19.04
CA PRO A 99 9.08 -3.42 -19.23
C PRO A 99 8.96 -4.83 -18.65
N LYS A 100 10.05 -5.63 -18.64
CA LYS A 100 10.05 -6.97 -18.04
C LYS A 100 9.91 -6.89 -16.53
N VAL A 101 10.58 -5.93 -15.89
CA VAL A 101 10.47 -5.68 -14.45
C VAL A 101 9.07 -5.20 -14.09
N VAL A 102 8.51 -4.28 -14.88
CA VAL A 102 7.14 -3.78 -14.67
C VAL A 102 6.14 -4.93 -14.73
N LYS A 103 6.18 -5.77 -15.78
CA LYS A 103 5.31 -6.95 -15.91
C LYS A 103 5.45 -7.89 -14.72
N ARG A 104 6.70 -8.22 -14.33
CA ARG A 104 6.98 -9.12 -13.21
C ARG A 104 6.40 -8.61 -11.89
N GLU A 105 6.59 -7.33 -11.58
CA GLU A 105 6.07 -6.75 -10.35
C GLU A 105 4.54 -6.62 -10.41
N MET A 106 3.98 -6.11 -11.50
CA MET A 106 2.54 -5.93 -11.62
C MET A 106 1.76 -7.24 -11.60
N HIS A 107 2.31 -8.35 -12.12
CA HIS A 107 1.67 -9.66 -12.02
C HIS A 107 1.47 -10.15 -10.56
N LYS A 108 2.21 -9.60 -9.60
CA LYS A 108 2.02 -9.89 -8.16
C LYS A 108 0.83 -9.16 -7.55
N PHE A 109 0.45 -8.00 -8.12
CA PHE A 109 -0.61 -7.14 -7.59
C PHE A 109 -1.91 -7.24 -8.40
N LEU A 110 -1.81 -7.51 -9.70
CA LEU A 110 -2.95 -7.59 -10.60
C LEU A 110 -3.48 -9.03 -10.75
N PRO A 111 -4.79 -9.23 -10.58
CA PRO A 111 -5.50 -10.44 -11.00
C PRO A 111 -5.22 -10.80 -12.47
N LYS A 112 -5.27 -12.10 -12.80
CA LYS A 112 -4.92 -12.59 -14.15
C LYS A 112 -5.72 -11.91 -15.28
N ASN A 113 -7.01 -11.65 -15.05
CA ASN A 113 -7.93 -10.99 -15.96
C ASN A 113 -7.61 -9.50 -16.19
N GLU A 114 -6.93 -8.84 -15.25
CA GLU A 114 -6.59 -7.42 -15.35
C GLU A 114 -5.21 -7.19 -15.99
N ARG A 115 -4.35 -8.23 -16.07
CA ARG A 115 -2.98 -8.11 -16.62
C ARG A 115 -2.92 -7.61 -18.06
N ALA A 116 -3.99 -7.74 -18.84
CA ALA A 116 -4.06 -7.21 -20.20
C ALA A 116 -3.88 -5.69 -20.26
N MET A 117 -4.27 -4.96 -19.20
CA MET A 117 -4.13 -3.51 -19.12
C MET A 117 -2.66 -3.04 -19.10
N LEU A 118 -1.72 -3.92 -18.72
CA LEU A 118 -0.30 -3.60 -18.74
C LEU A 118 0.20 -3.24 -20.15
N LYS A 119 -0.48 -3.70 -21.20
CA LYS A 119 -0.13 -3.34 -22.58
C LYS A 119 -0.29 -1.86 -22.87
N SER A 120 -1.25 -1.17 -22.24
CA SER A 120 -1.46 0.27 -22.45
C SER A 120 -0.59 1.14 -21.52
N TRP A 121 0.02 0.55 -20.49
CA TRP A 121 0.83 1.27 -19.49
C TRP A 121 2.33 1.23 -19.78
N LEU A 122 2.74 0.30 -20.64
CA LEU A 122 4.12 0.19 -21.09
C LEU A 122 4.30 1.01 -22.37
N PRO A 123 5.48 1.63 -22.57
CA PRO A 123 5.80 2.22 -23.87
C PRO A 123 5.66 1.16 -24.97
N GLN A 124 5.05 1.53 -26.09
CA GLN A 124 5.03 0.68 -27.27
C GLN A 124 6.47 0.57 -27.80
N GLU A 125 6.89 -0.65 -28.13
CA GLU A 125 8.17 -0.91 -28.82
C GLU A 125 8.14 -0.32 -30.23
#